data_AF-A0A6L7IWJ2-F1
#
_entry.id   AF-A0A6L7IWJ2-F1
#
_cell.length_a   1.000
_cell.length_b   1.000
_cell.length_c   1.000
_cell.angle_alpha   90.00
_cell.angle_beta   90.00
_cell.angle_gamma   90.00
#
_symmetry.space_group_name_H-M   'P 1'
#
loop_
_entity.id
_entity.type
_entity.pdbx_description
1 polymer ?
#
loop_
_entity_poly.entity_id
_entity_poly.type
_entity_poly.pdbx_seq_one_letter_code
_entity_poly.pdbx_strand_id
1 'polypeptide(L)'
;MATAALCCLGACAPQQTSDGGARDDAKNNAPAVDVAWSMDGDCGTCHATERGSYDSSACEASQHKDVACAQCHGDEATLAAVHEGKTASDKMPTRLKKTSVEDATCFSCHYGDRAGLVAATDGSVVLTDSEGTERNPHDLEGVAEHEAIACGDCHNMHSDEDIQERAMNECLSCHHEGVFACYTCHD
;
A
#
# COMPACT_ATOMS: atom_id res chain seq x y z
N MET A 1 -45.04 2.90 60.16
CA MET A 1 -44.76 1.45 60.02
C MET A 1 -43.91 1.32 58.75
N ALA A 2 -42.59 1.19 58.92
CA ALA A 2 -41.85 -0.07 58.76
C ALA A 2 -41.64 -0.39 57.26
N THR A 3 -40.44 -0.59 56.71
CA THR A 3 -39.13 -0.90 57.27
C THR A 3 -38.08 -0.63 56.19
N ALA A 4 -36.94 -0.06 56.55
CA ALA A 4 -35.74 -0.05 55.72
C ALA A 4 -35.12 -1.45 55.71
N ALA A 5 -34.59 -1.89 54.56
CA ALA A 5 -33.73 -3.06 54.46
C ALA A 5 -32.53 -2.72 53.56
N LEU A 6 -31.48 -2.25 54.22
CA LEU A 6 -30.11 -2.15 53.73
C LEU A 6 -29.51 -3.56 53.75
N CYS A 7 -29.03 -4.07 52.62
CA CYS A 7 -28.26 -5.33 52.57
C CYS A 7 -26.85 -5.05 52.05
N CYS A 8 -25.88 -5.51 52.83
CA CYS A 8 -24.46 -5.23 52.74
C CYS A 8 -23.75 -6.03 51.64
N LEU A 9 -22.85 -5.32 50.95
CA LEU A 9 -21.49 -5.70 50.53
C LEU A 9 -21.14 -7.20 50.40
N GLY A 10 -20.83 -7.59 49.15
CA GLY A 10 -19.99 -8.75 48.83
C GLY A 10 -18.99 -8.37 47.74
N ALA A 11 -17.92 -7.66 48.12
CA ALA A 11 -16.78 -7.41 47.24
C ALA A 11 -15.93 -8.68 47.16
N CYS A 12 -15.74 -9.24 45.96
CA CYS A 12 -14.73 -10.25 45.70
C CYS A 12 -13.35 -9.57 45.71
N ALA A 13 -12.65 -9.64 46.84
CA ALA A 13 -11.22 -9.34 46.89
C ALA A 13 -10.43 -10.55 46.36
N PRO A 14 -9.46 -10.37 45.44
CA PRO A 14 -8.54 -11.44 45.10
C PRO A 14 -7.58 -11.67 46.28
N GLN A 15 -7.43 -12.93 46.69
CA GLN A 15 -6.43 -13.34 47.69
C GLN A 15 -5.03 -13.08 47.16
N GLN A 16 -4.32 -12.10 47.73
CA GLN A 16 -2.86 -12.00 47.61
C GLN A 16 -2.23 -13.09 48.50
N THR A 17 -1.66 -14.10 47.87
CA THR A 17 -0.62 -14.92 48.46
C THR A 17 0.73 -14.31 48.08
N SER A 18 1.42 -13.72 49.04
CA SER A 18 2.83 -13.37 48.91
C SER A 18 3.63 -14.41 49.70
N ASP A 19 4.40 -15.24 49.00
CA ASP A 19 5.82 -15.49 49.31
C ASP A 19 6.45 -16.46 48.31
N GLY A 20 7.70 -16.17 47.96
CA GLY A 20 8.61 -17.12 47.32
C GLY A 20 9.05 -16.70 45.92
N GLY A 21 10.27 -16.17 45.83
CA GLY A 21 10.87 -15.73 44.58
C GLY A 21 11.07 -16.85 43.56
N ALA A 22 10.67 -16.56 42.33
CA ALA A 22 11.29 -17.05 41.11
C ALA A 22 11.24 -15.87 40.13
N ARG A 23 12.38 -15.54 39.52
CA ARG A 23 12.41 -14.64 38.36
C ARG A 23 11.80 -15.42 37.21
N ASP A 24 10.50 -15.27 37.03
CA ASP A 24 9.82 -15.79 35.87
C ASP A 24 9.95 -14.76 34.74
N ASP A 25 10.90 -15.03 33.84
CA ASP A 25 10.87 -14.57 32.45
C ASP A 25 9.69 -15.27 31.73
N ALA A 26 8.48 -15.13 32.27
CA ALA A 26 7.26 -15.58 31.65
C ALA A 26 6.98 -14.66 30.47
N LYS A 27 7.59 -14.97 29.32
CA LYS A 27 7.01 -14.62 28.03
C LYS A 27 5.56 -15.07 28.10
N ASN A 28 4.63 -14.12 27.98
CA ASN A 28 3.21 -14.35 27.91
C ASN A 28 2.91 -15.41 26.83
N ASN A 29 2.82 -16.68 27.22
CA ASN A 29 2.39 -17.79 26.37
C ASN A 29 0.87 -17.83 26.28
N ALA A 30 0.23 -16.67 26.11
CA ALA A 30 -1.14 -16.65 25.63
C ALA A 30 -1.12 -17.26 24.22
N PRO A 31 -2.00 -18.23 23.90
CA PRO A 31 -2.06 -18.77 22.55
C PRO A 31 -2.30 -17.62 21.57
N ALA A 32 -1.44 -17.52 20.57
CA ALA A 32 -1.61 -16.54 19.51
C ALA A 32 -2.94 -16.83 18.81
N VAL A 33 -3.79 -15.80 18.70
CA VAL A 33 -5.07 -15.92 18.00
C VAL A 33 -4.77 -15.87 16.51
N ASP A 34 -5.13 -16.94 15.81
CA ASP A 34 -5.03 -17.02 14.35
C ASP A 34 -5.91 -15.92 13.72
N VAL A 35 -5.37 -15.24 12.72
CA VAL A 35 -6.12 -14.25 11.96
C VAL A 35 -6.90 -14.97 10.87
N ALA A 36 -8.22 -14.89 10.93
CA ALA A 36 -9.08 -15.36 9.84
C ALA A 36 -8.94 -14.40 8.65
N TRP A 37 -8.24 -14.83 7.61
CA TRP A 37 -8.06 -14.04 6.38
C TRP A 37 -9.30 -14.07 5.49
N SER A 38 -9.59 -12.92 4.86
CA SER A 38 -10.63 -12.74 3.84
C SER A 38 -10.30 -11.50 3.00
N MET A 39 -10.73 -11.49 1.74
CA MET A 39 -10.65 -10.32 0.85
C MET A 39 -11.46 -9.13 1.36
N ASP A 40 -12.53 -9.40 2.13
CA ASP A 40 -13.39 -8.37 2.73
C ASP A 40 -12.90 -7.94 4.13
N GLY A 41 -11.76 -8.46 4.58
CA GLY A 41 -11.21 -8.16 5.90
C GLY A 41 -10.71 -6.71 6.01
N ASP A 42 -10.72 -6.17 7.24
CA ASP A 42 -10.10 -4.87 7.50
C ASP A 42 -8.56 -4.98 7.48
N CYS A 43 -8.00 -4.79 6.28
CA CYS A 43 -6.57 -4.84 6.02
C CYS A 43 -5.78 -3.89 6.94
N GLY A 44 -6.38 -2.75 7.31
CA GLY A 44 -5.74 -1.69 8.10
C GLY A 44 -5.40 -2.10 9.53
N THR A 45 -5.99 -3.20 10.03
CA THR A 45 -5.61 -3.77 11.33
C THR A 45 -4.14 -4.18 11.38
N CYS A 46 -3.57 -4.64 10.24
CA CYS A 46 -2.16 -5.05 10.14
C CYS A 46 -1.34 -4.17 9.18
N HIS A 47 -1.98 -3.57 8.17
CA HIS A 47 -1.38 -2.71 7.16
C HIS A 47 -1.66 -1.23 7.45
N ALA A 48 -1.26 -0.77 8.64
CA ALA A 48 -1.59 0.57 9.13
C ALA A 48 -0.95 1.69 8.27
N THR A 49 0.23 1.46 7.71
CA THR A 49 0.90 2.42 6.82
C THR A 49 0.11 2.63 5.53
N GLU A 50 -0.23 1.54 4.84
CA GLU A 50 -1.02 1.60 3.61
C GLU A 50 -2.41 2.17 3.88
N ARG A 51 -3.04 1.81 5.01
CA ARG A 51 -4.32 2.41 5.39
C ARG A 51 -4.20 3.91 5.65
N GLY A 52 -3.16 4.35 6.37
CA GLY A 52 -2.91 5.75 6.67
C GLY A 52 -2.63 6.61 5.43
N SER A 53 -2.15 6.01 4.34
CA SER A 53 -1.93 6.73 3.08
C SER A 53 -3.20 7.30 2.45
N TYR A 54 -4.39 6.75 2.76
CA TYR A 54 -5.67 7.32 2.32
C TYR A 54 -5.95 8.70 2.93
N ASP A 55 -5.36 8.98 4.08
CA ASP A 55 -5.55 10.25 4.81
C ASP A 55 -4.39 11.24 4.56
N SER A 56 -3.35 10.83 3.84
CA SER A 56 -2.18 11.66 3.52
C SER A 56 -2.30 12.21 2.10
N SER A 57 -2.51 13.52 1.96
CA SER A 57 -2.52 14.17 0.64
C SER A 57 -1.19 14.11 -0.11
N ALA A 58 -0.10 13.69 0.57
CA ALA A 58 1.19 13.43 -0.06
C ALA A 58 1.22 12.08 -0.79
N CYS A 59 0.29 11.17 -0.49
CA CYS A 59 0.17 9.87 -1.14
C CYS A 59 -0.98 9.89 -2.15
N GLU A 60 -0.76 9.32 -3.34
CA GLU A 60 -1.78 9.25 -4.40
C GLU A 60 -2.95 8.35 -4.01
N ALA A 61 -2.75 7.42 -3.07
CA ALA A 61 -3.81 6.61 -2.48
C ALA A 61 -4.91 7.47 -1.81
N SER A 62 -4.61 8.69 -1.36
CA SER A 62 -5.63 9.62 -0.82
C SER A 62 -6.70 10.00 -1.84
N GLN A 63 -6.39 9.94 -3.14
CA GLN A 63 -7.34 10.15 -4.23
C GLN A 63 -8.28 8.95 -4.43
N HIS A 64 -7.99 7.82 -3.78
CA HIS A 64 -8.70 6.54 -3.90
C HIS A 64 -9.35 6.10 -2.58
N LYS A 65 -9.66 7.04 -1.68
CA LYS A 65 -10.22 6.74 -0.34
C LYS A 65 -11.49 5.86 -0.35
N ASP A 66 -12.26 5.92 -1.43
CA ASP A 66 -13.53 5.19 -1.59
C ASP A 66 -13.33 3.83 -2.30
N VAL A 67 -12.09 3.49 -2.66
CA VAL A 67 -11.71 2.22 -3.29
C VAL A 67 -11.24 1.26 -2.20
N ALA A 68 -11.78 0.04 -2.18
CA ALA A 68 -11.39 -1.00 -1.25
C ALA A 68 -10.03 -1.60 -1.65
N CYS A 69 -9.23 -2.05 -0.67
CA CYS A 69 -7.89 -2.61 -0.91
C CYS A 69 -7.89 -3.72 -1.98
N ALA A 70 -8.89 -4.61 -1.91
CA ALA A 70 -9.06 -5.74 -2.82
C ALA A 70 -9.37 -5.35 -4.27
N GLN A 71 -9.82 -4.11 -4.53
CA GLN A 71 -10.07 -3.65 -5.90
C GLN A 71 -8.76 -3.42 -6.66
N CYS A 72 -7.68 -3.02 -5.97
CA CYS A 72 -6.34 -2.94 -6.56
C CYS A 72 -5.54 -4.23 -6.32
N HIS A 73 -5.64 -4.81 -5.13
CA HIS A 73 -4.94 -6.02 -4.73
C HIS A 73 -5.86 -7.25 -4.84
N GLY A 74 -6.21 -7.63 -6.06
CA GLY A 74 -7.19 -8.66 -6.35
C GLY A 74 -6.68 -10.10 -6.42
N ASP A 75 -5.37 -10.36 -6.26
CA ASP A 75 -4.79 -11.72 -6.32
C ASP A 75 -5.11 -12.52 -5.04
N GLU A 76 -6.35 -12.98 -4.96
CA GLU A 76 -6.90 -13.71 -3.83
C GLU A 76 -6.05 -14.95 -3.46
N ALA A 77 -5.60 -15.71 -4.45
CA ALA A 77 -4.86 -16.95 -4.21
C ALA A 77 -3.50 -16.68 -3.56
N THR A 78 -2.74 -15.71 -4.09
CA THR A 78 -1.45 -15.34 -3.49
C THR A 78 -1.64 -14.65 -2.14
N LEU A 79 -2.66 -13.81 -2.00
CA LEU A 79 -2.99 -13.16 -0.72
C LEU A 79 -3.36 -14.19 0.35
N ALA A 80 -4.17 -15.20 0.02
CA ALA A 80 -4.48 -16.29 0.95
C ALA A 80 -3.20 -17.00 1.43
N ALA A 81 -2.30 -17.35 0.50
CA ALA A 81 -1.06 -18.05 0.80
C ALA A 81 -0.11 -17.23 1.70
N VAL A 82 -0.03 -15.91 1.53
CA VAL A 82 0.83 -15.08 2.40
C VAL A 82 0.24 -14.82 3.78
N HIS A 83 -1.08 -14.97 3.93
CA HIS A 83 -1.78 -14.83 5.21
C HIS A 83 -2.01 -16.15 5.96
N GLU A 84 -1.71 -17.29 5.33
CA GLU A 84 -1.81 -18.60 5.98
C GLU A 84 -0.96 -18.68 7.25
N GLY A 85 -1.58 -19.06 8.36
CA GLY A 85 -0.94 -19.22 9.66
C GLY A 85 -0.44 -17.92 10.30
N LYS A 86 -0.86 -16.75 9.81
CA LYS A 86 -0.51 -15.47 10.42
C LYS A 86 -1.30 -15.20 11.68
N THR A 87 -0.62 -14.60 12.64
CA THR A 87 -1.19 -14.22 13.93
C THR A 87 -0.98 -12.74 14.23
N ALA A 88 -1.79 -12.19 15.13
CA ALA A 88 -1.64 -10.79 15.56
C ALA A 88 -0.31 -10.50 16.28
N SER A 89 0.44 -11.53 16.69
CA SER A 89 1.75 -11.39 17.32
C SER A 89 2.92 -11.38 16.32
N ASP A 90 2.64 -11.64 15.04
CA ASP A 90 3.66 -11.63 14.00
C ASP A 90 4.18 -10.22 13.74
N LYS A 91 5.38 -10.13 13.16
CA LYS A 91 5.91 -8.85 12.70
C LYS A 91 5.02 -8.30 11.60
N MET A 92 4.54 -7.07 11.78
CA MET A 92 3.73 -6.38 10.78
C MET A 92 4.53 -6.17 9.49
N PRO A 93 3.90 -6.41 8.32
CA PRO A 93 4.53 -6.20 7.03
C PRO A 93 4.80 -4.72 6.78
N THR A 94 5.79 -4.43 5.94
CA THR A 94 6.15 -3.05 5.56
C THR A 94 5.95 -2.77 4.07
N ARG A 95 5.65 -3.82 3.28
CA ARG A 95 5.24 -3.73 1.87
C ARG A 95 4.79 -5.08 1.35
N LEU A 96 3.87 -5.07 0.38
CA LEU A 96 3.46 -6.24 -0.38
C LEU A 96 4.45 -6.46 -1.54
N LYS A 97 5.18 -7.59 -1.53
CA LYS A 97 6.18 -7.91 -2.58
C LYS A 97 5.82 -9.13 -3.42
N LYS A 98 4.78 -9.87 -3.02
CA LYS A 98 4.42 -11.17 -3.60
C LYS A 98 3.43 -11.05 -4.73
N THR A 99 2.75 -9.91 -4.80
CA THR A 99 1.80 -9.55 -5.84
C THR A 99 2.12 -8.13 -6.30
N SER A 100 1.72 -7.81 -7.51
CA SER A 100 1.72 -6.48 -8.12
C SER A 100 0.28 -6.04 -8.39
N VAL A 101 0.10 -4.74 -8.62
CA VAL A 101 -1.12 -4.23 -9.25
C VAL A 101 -0.80 -4.14 -10.74
N GLU A 102 -1.47 -4.96 -11.54
CA GLU A 102 -1.29 -4.96 -12.98
C GLU A 102 -1.91 -3.71 -13.61
N ASP A 103 -1.34 -3.19 -14.69
CA ASP A 103 -1.84 -2.03 -15.43
C ASP A 103 -3.34 -2.16 -15.80
N ALA A 104 -3.78 -3.36 -16.16
CA ALA A 104 -5.18 -3.64 -16.47
C ALA A 104 -6.14 -3.30 -15.31
N THR A 105 -5.69 -3.44 -14.05
CA THR A 105 -6.45 -3.04 -12.87
C THR A 105 -6.64 -1.52 -12.84
N CYS A 106 -5.58 -0.76 -13.11
CA CYS A 106 -5.64 0.70 -13.22
C CYS A 106 -6.61 1.11 -14.33
N PHE A 107 -6.46 0.50 -15.51
CA PHE A 107 -7.25 0.82 -16.69
C PHE A 107 -8.76 0.51 -16.55
N SER A 108 -9.13 -0.43 -15.67
CA SER A 108 -10.54 -0.73 -15.39
C SER A 108 -11.34 0.49 -14.92
N CYS A 109 -10.67 1.47 -14.30
CA CYS A 109 -11.24 2.76 -13.88
C CYS A 109 -10.68 3.95 -14.69
N HIS A 110 -9.42 3.86 -15.13
CA HIS A 110 -8.71 4.93 -15.81
C HIS A 110 -8.66 4.69 -17.32
N TYR A 111 -9.57 5.35 -18.05
CA TYR A 111 -9.53 5.48 -19.51
C TYR A 111 -9.55 4.18 -20.33
N GLY A 112 -9.73 3.02 -19.70
CA GLY A 112 -9.98 1.72 -20.35
C GLY A 112 -8.74 1.02 -20.86
N ASP A 113 -7.78 1.75 -21.43
CA ASP A 113 -6.49 1.25 -21.88
C ASP A 113 -5.44 2.38 -21.99
N ARG A 114 -4.22 2.01 -22.39
CA ARG A 114 -3.11 2.96 -22.59
C ARG A 114 -3.42 4.02 -23.65
N ALA A 115 -4.02 3.64 -24.77
CA ALA A 115 -4.34 4.56 -25.86
C ALA A 115 -5.38 5.60 -25.43
N GLY A 116 -6.40 5.18 -24.67
CA GLY A 116 -7.40 6.05 -24.06
C GLY A 116 -6.77 7.02 -23.06
N LEU A 117 -5.82 6.55 -22.24
CA LEU A 117 -5.06 7.40 -21.33
C LEU A 117 -4.23 8.45 -22.09
N VAL A 118 -3.46 8.04 -23.10
CA VAL A 118 -2.64 8.95 -23.93
C VAL A 118 -3.50 10.03 -24.58
N ALA A 119 -4.64 9.64 -25.17
CA ALA A 119 -5.57 10.60 -25.76
C ALA A 119 -6.17 11.56 -24.72
N ALA A 120 -6.45 11.09 -23.51
CA ALA A 120 -6.99 11.92 -22.43
C ALA A 120 -5.95 12.88 -21.83
N THR A 121 -4.66 12.54 -21.91
CA THR A 121 -3.55 13.38 -21.44
C THR A 121 -2.79 14.05 -22.59
N ASP A 122 -3.37 14.10 -23.78
CA ASP A 122 -2.76 14.77 -24.92
C ASP A 122 -2.51 16.26 -24.60
N GLY A 123 -1.33 16.74 -25.00
CA GLY A 123 -0.86 18.09 -24.68
C GLY A 123 -0.53 18.33 -23.20
N SER A 124 -0.58 17.33 -22.32
CA SER A 124 -0.09 17.47 -20.95
C SER A 124 1.44 17.52 -20.94
N VAL A 125 1.98 18.52 -20.27
CA VAL A 125 3.40 18.69 -20.03
C VAL A 125 3.64 18.40 -18.57
N VAL A 126 4.18 17.21 -18.29
CA VAL A 126 4.46 16.78 -16.92
C VAL A 126 5.97 16.71 -16.68
N LEU A 127 6.72 16.22 -17.66
CA LEU A 127 8.18 16.10 -17.57
C LEU A 127 8.86 17.01 -18.58
N THR A 128 9.95 17.63 -18.15
CA THR A 128 10.82 18.48 -18.97
C THR A 128 12.26 18.08 -18.72
N ASP A 129 12.99 17.76 -19.77
CA ASP A 129 14.40 17.38 -19.67
C ASP A 129 15.33 18.59 -19.50
N SER A 130 16.65 18.35 -19.41
CA SER A 130 17.65 19.39 -19.22
C SER A 130 17.81 20.36 -20.40
N GLU A 131 17.31 20.00 -21.59
CA GLU A 131 17.32 20.84 -22.80
C GLU A 131 15.97 21.55 -23.05
N GLY A 132 14.99 21.34 -22.17
CA GLY A 132 13.66 21.93 -22.29
C GLY A 132 12.69 21.11 -23.14
N THR A 133 13.01 19.86 -23.47
CA THR A 133 12.11 18.96 -24.18
C THR A 133 11.00 18.51 -23.24
N GLU A 134 9.77 18.83 -23.60
CA GLU A 134 8.58 18.44 -22.87
C GLU A 134 8.07 17.07 -23.34
N ARG A 135 7.62 16.23 -22.40
CA ARG A 135 7.02 14.93 -22.68
C ARG A 135 5.79 14.66 -21.81
N ASN A 136 4.82 14.01 -22.43
CA ASN A 136 3.74 13.31 -21.74
C ASN A 136 4.29 11.92 -21.33
N PRO A 137 4.47 11.62 -20.04
CA PRO A 137 5.04 10.35 -19.59
C PRO A 137 4.10 9.15 -19.81
N HIS A 138 2.84 9.37 -20.17
CA HIS A 138 1.94 8.28 -20.54
C HIS A 138 2.05 7.89 -22.02
N ASP A 139 2.60 8.77 -22.86
CA ASP A 139 2.86 8.51 -24.27
C ASP A 139 4.23 7.84 -24.43
N LEU A 140 4.23 6.54 -24.19
CA LEU A 140 5.41 5.67 -24.22
C LEU A 140 5.55 4.94 -25.57
N GLU A 141 4.71 5.26 -26.56
CA GLU A 141 4.65 4.52 -27.81
C GLU A 141 5.91 4.72 -28.68
N GLY A 142 6.20 3.72 -29.52
CA GLY A 142 7.23 3.81 -30.56
C GLY A 142 8.61 3.29 -30.17
N VAL A 143 8.78 2.79 -28.94
CA VAL A 143 10.00 2.10 -28.47
C VAL A 143 9.59 0.89 -27.63
N ALA A 144 10.02 -0.31 -28.01
CA ALA A 144 9.60 -1.56 -27.36
C ALA A 144 9.97 -1.61 -25.86
N GLU A 145 11.11 -1.01 -25.50
CA GLU A 145 11.57 -0.90 -24.12
C GLU A 145 10.66 -0.01 -23.27
N HIS A 146 10.04 1.03 -23.85
CA HIS A 146 9.11 1.89 -23.14
C HIS A 146 7.76 1.21 -22.90
N GLU A 147 7.33 0.29 -23.78
CA GLU A 147 6.11 -0.50 -23.61
C GLU A 147 6.15 -1.41 -22.37
N ALA A 148 7.35 -1.70 -21.84
CA ALA A 148 7.53 -2.48 -20.62
C ALA A 148 7.35 -1.67 -19.32
N ILE A 149 7.30 -0.34 -19.39
CA ILE A 149 7.14 0.53 -18.21
C ILE A 149 5.69 0.44 -17.72
N ALA A 150 5.51 -0.07 -16.50
CA ALA A 150 4.22 -0.25 -15.86
C ALA A 150 3.78 1.02 -15.11
N CYS A 151 2.49 1.12 -14.80
CA CYS A 151 1.96 2.21 -13.98
C CYS A 151 2.72 2.35 -12.65
N GLY A 152 3.06 1.21 -12.01
CA GLY A 152 3.72 1.17 -10.70
C GLY A 152 5.17 1.64 -10.68
N ASP A 153 5.82 1.75 -11.84
CA ASP A 153 7.20 2.23 -11.94
C ASP A 153 7.24 3.73 -11.63
N CYS A 154 6.30 4.50 -12.18
CA CYS A 154 6.15 5.93 -11.91
C CYS A 154 5.19 6.25 -10.74
N HIS A 155 4.11 5.49 -10.56
CA HIS A 155 3.10 5.74 -9.53
C HIS A 155 3.26 4.81 -8.33
N ASN A 156 3.58 5.38 -7.16
CA ASN A 156 3.69 4.61 -5.93
C ASN A 156 2.64 5.04 -4.90
N MET A 157 1.44 4.48 -5.06
CA MET A 157 0.22 4.90 -4.37
C MET A 157 0.35 5.14 -2.86
N HIS A 158 1.14 4.31 -2.17
CA HIS A 158 1.28 4.34 -0.72
C HIS A 158 2.55 5.06 -0.23
N SER A 159 3.25 5.78 -1.12
CA SER A 159 4.45 6.55 -0.82
C SER A 159 4.13 8.04 -0.77
N ASP A 160 4.97 8.79 -0.07
CA ASP A 160 4.99 10.26 -0.09
C ASP A 160 6.08 10.81 -1.03
N GLU A 161 6.57 9.96 -1.92
CA GLU A 161 7.59 10.33 -2.91
C GLU A 161 6.93 11.22 -3.96
N ASP A 162 7.61 12.28 -4.39
CA ASP A 162 7.06 13.16 -5.42
C ASP A 162 6.95 12.41 -6.75
N ILE A 163 5.74 12.38 -7.31
CA ILE A 163 5.44 11.68 -8.53
C ILE A 163 6.24 12.18 -9.74
N GLN A 164 6.52 13.49 -9.81
CA GLN A 164 7.27 14.05 -10.95
C GLN A 164 8.75 13.68 -10.83
N GLU A 165 9.31 13.75 -9.62
CA GLU A 165 10.67 13.28 -9.34
C GLU A 165 10.82 11.79 -9.67
N ARG A 166 9.89 10.96 -9.22
CA ARG A 166 9.90 9.52 -9.48
C ARG A 166 9.77 9.21 -10.97
N ALA A 167 8.80 9.81 -11.66
CA ALA A 167 8.61 9.62 -13.10
C ALA A 167 9.84 10.09 -13.89
N MET A 168 10.45 11.21 -13.51
CA MET A 168 11.72 11.66 -14.10
C MET A 168 12.82 10.63 -13.86
N ASN A 169 12.98 10.13 -12.64
CA ASN A 169 13.99 9.12 -12.31
C ASN A 169 13.81 7.83 -13.13
N GLU A 170 12.57 7.43 -13.40
CA GLU A 170 12.29 6.30 -14.29
C GLU A 170 12.81 6.55 -15.71
N CYS A 171 12.55 7.73 -16.29
CA CYS A 171 13.12 8.11 -17.59
C CYS A 171 14.66 8.12 -17.55
N LEU A 172 15.25 8.69 -16.49
CA LEU A 172 16.70 8.83 -16.32
C LEU A 172 17.41 7.50 -16.07
N SER A 173 16.69 6.43 -15.72
CA SER A 173 17.25 5.09 -15.63
C SER A 173 17.87 4.62 -16.96
N CYS A 174 17.32 5.10 -18.08
CA CYS A 174 17.81 4.85 -19.44
C CYS A 174 18.38 6.12 -20.10
N HIS A 175 17.78 7.29 -19.83
CA HIS A 175 18.22 8.59 -20.34
C HIS A 175 19.22 9.27 -19.38
N HIS A 176 20.34 8.61 -19.11
CA HIS A 176 21.29 9.05 -18.07
C HIS A 176 21.95 10.43 -18.31
N GLU A 177 21.97 10.93 -19.54
CA GLU A 177 22.42 12.30 -19.87
C GLU A 177 21.35 13.37 -19.54
N GLY A 178 20.15 12.96 -19.13
CA GLY A 178 19.09 13.91 -18.79
C GLY A 178 18.45 14.57 -20.00
N VAL A 179 18.41 13.87 -21.14
CA VAL A 179 17.84 14.35 -22.41
C VAL A 179 16.93 13.27 -23.00
N PHE A 180 15.71 13.65 -23.36
CA PHE A 180 14.68 12.74 -23.91
C PHE A 180 14.85 12.44 -25.40
N ALA A 181 15.78 13.09 -26.08
CA ALA A 181 16.07 12.85 -27.49
C ALA A 181 16.55 11.41 -27.72
N CYS A 182 15.75 10.62 -28.43
CA CYS A 182 16.08 9.23 -28.81
C CYS A 182 17.15 9.19 -29.91
N TYR A 183 17.84 8.05 -30.04
CA TYR A 183 18.81 7.76 -31.13
C TYR A 183 19.97 8.76 -31.23
N THR A 184 20.23 9.53 -30.18
CA THR A 184 21.41 10.38 -30.03
C THR A 184 22.58 9.61 -29.42
N CYS A 185 22.30 8.60 -28.59
CA CYS A 185 23.28 7.85 -27.82
C CYS A 185 23.24 6.31 -28.00
N HIS A 186 22.07 5.72 -28.30
CA HIS A 186 21.87 4.28 -28.51
C HIS A 186 20.96 4.03 -29.72
N ASP A 187 21.32 3.02 -30.54
CA ASP A 187 20.62 2.60 -31.77
C ASP A 187 19.58 1.51 -31.50
#